data_AF-A0A1V6QG31-F1
#
_entry.id   AF-A0A1V6QG31-F1
#
_cell.length_a   1.000
_cell.length_b   1.000
_cell.length_c   1.000
_cell.angle_alpha   90.00
_cell.angle_beta   90.00
_cell.angle_gamma   90.00
#
_symmetry.space_group_name_H-M   'P 1'
#
loop_
_entity.id
_entity.type
_entity.pdbx_description
1 polymer ?
#
loop_
_entity_poly.entity_id
_entity_poly.type
_entity_poly.pdbx_seq_one_letter_code
_entity_poly.pdbx_strand_id
1 'polypeptide(L)'
;MALNLEKQLLFYGAYHSNPVNVAIHITCVPVLLFTGIVLACNCPPFFTLPDAIQIEYLPANAGTIGALIYATFYVLLEPIAGGLIAPAVITSAYYGNYFLSTHGSIVNYWAGGIHIVSWLAQFIGHGVFEKRAPALLDNLVQALLLAPLFVWMEVLFFFGYRSELKKRFEKGVELEILKFRKEGNENGKGKGKVAQ
;
A
#
# COMPACT_ATOMS: atom_id res chain seq x y z
N MET A 1 11.25 7.44 13.90
CA MET A 1 9.91 7.61 14.46
C MET A 1 8.91 7.16 13.41
N ALA A 2 7.97 6.27 13.74
CA ALA A 2 7.08 5.63 12.76
C ALA A 2 6.24 6.61 11.95
N LEU A 3 5.93 7.79 12.52
CA LEU A 3 5.11 8.85 11.93
C LEU A 3 5.87 9.92 11.13
N ASN A 4 7.11 9.67 10.72
CA ASN A 4 7.83 10.60 9.85
C ASN A 4 7.50 10.32 8.38
N LEU A 5 6.50 11.03 7.82
CA LEU A 5 6.02 10.85 6.45
C LEU A 5 7.15 10.91 5.41
N GLU A 6 8.03 11.92 5.47
CA GLU A 6 9.08 12.11 4.47
C GLU A 6 10.08 10.94 4.48
N LYS A 7 10.50 10.47 5.66
CA LYS A 7 11.38 9.29 5.77
C LYS A 7 10.71 8.04 5.19
N GLN A 8 9.42 7.87 5.44
CA GLN A 8 8.70 6.69 5.00
C GLN A 8 8.43 6.72 3.47
N LEU A 9 8.11 7.90 2.92
CA LEU A 9 8.01 8.13 1.48
C LEU A 9 9.35 7.85 0.79
N LEU A 10 10.47 8.37 1.34
CA LEU A 10 11.80 8.11 0.80
C LEU A 10 12.15 6.62 0.76
N PHE A 11 11.80 5.87 1.81
CA PHE A 11 11.96 4.42 1.82
C PHE A 11 11.15 3.76 0.69
N TYR A 12 9.90 4.18 0.48
CA TYR A 12 9.07 3.67 -0.61
C TYR A 12 9.64 4.01 -1.99
N GLY A 13 9.96 5.28 -2.25
CA GLY A 13 10.44 5.74 -3.57
C GLY A 13 11.76 5.09 -3.98
N ALA A 14 12.61 4.69 -3.03
CA ALA A 14 13.85 3.96 -3.33
C ALA A 14 13.62 2.60 -4.03
N TYR A 15 12.43 2.02 -3.93
CA TYR A 15 12.07 0.74 -4.56
C TYR A 15 11.16 0.89 -5.78
N HIS A 16 10.64 2.09 -6.06
CA HIS A 16 9.63 2.34 -7.10
C HIS A 16 10.04 3.54 -7.96
N SER A 17 11.05 3.32 -8.81
CA SER A 17 11.64 4.37 -9.65
C SER A 17 11.27 4.23 -11.12
N ASN A 18 10.87 3.03 -11.55
CA ASN A 18 10.47 2.76 -12.91
C ASN A 18 9.01 3.17 -13.12
N PRO A 19 8.68 4.00 -14.14
CA PRO A 19 7.32 4.50 -14.35
C PRO A 19 6.30 3.38 -14.61
N VAL A 20 6.70 2.25 -15.20
CA VAL A 20 5.80 1.11 -15.42
C VAL A 20 5.49 0.41 -14.10
N ASN A 21 6.50 0.24 -13.24
CA ASN A 21 6.28 -0.33 -11.91
C ASN A 21 5.40 0.59 -11.06
N VAL A 22 5.65 1.91 -11.10
CA VAL A 22 4.80 2.90 -10.41
C VAL A 22 3.35 2.80 -10.91
N ALA A 23 3.12 2.70 -12.22
CA ALA A 23 1.76 2.55 -12.76
C ALA A 23 1.07 1.24 -12.32
N ILE A 24 1.81 0.13 -12.27
CA ILE A 24 1.33 -1.15 -11.73
C ILE A 24 0.90 -0.97 -10.27
N HIS A 25 1.73 -0.32 -9.45
CA HIS A 25 1.43 -0.09 -8.03
C HIS A 25 0.24 0.85 -7.83
N ILE A 26 0.17 1.95 -8.60
CA ILE A 26 -0.97 2.88 -8.56
C ILE A 26 -2.29 2.15 -8.82
N THR A 27 -2.27 1.15 -9.69
CA THR A 27 -3.46 0.36 -10.03
C THR A 27 -3.72 -0.76 -9.01
N CYS A 28 -2.69 -1.55 -8.67
CA CYS A 28 -2.85 -2.80 -7.93
C CYS A 28 -2.96 -2.59 -6.42
N VAL A 29 -2.30 -1.58 -5.84
CA VAL A 29 -2.31 -1.36 -4.38
C VAL A 29 -3.71 -1.00 -3.86
N PRO A 30 -4.49 -0.08 -4.49
CA PRO A 30 -5.86 0.18 -4.07
C PRO A 30 -6.75 -1.07 -4.19
N VAL A 31 -6.57 -1.86 -5.25
CA VAL A 31 -7.30 -3.12 -5.48
C VAL A 31 -6.97 -4.15 -4.39
N LEU A 32 -5.69 -4.27 -4.00
CA LEU A 32 -5.25 -5.16 -2.93
C LEU A 32 -5.77 -4.73 -1.56
N LEU A 33 -5.79 -3.43 -1.28
CA LEU A 33 -6.39 -2.91 -0.05
C LEU A 33 -7.89 -3.25 0.01
N PHE A 34 -8.62 -2.97 -1.08
CA PHE A 34 -10.04 -3.28 -1.16
C PHE A 34 -10.32 -4.78 -1.01
N THR A 35 -9.72 -5.62 -1.85
CA THR A 35 -9.92 -7.08 -1.80
C THR A 35 -9.46 -7.69 -0.47
N GLY A 36 -8.38 -7.17 0.13
CA GLY A 36 -7.92 -7.58 1.46
C GLY A 36 -8.94 -7.26 2.56
N ILE A 37 -9.54 -6.06 2.52
CA ILE A 37 -10.62 -5.68 3.44
C ILE A 37 -11.85 -6.58 3.23
N VAL A 38 -12.27 -6.82 1.99
CA VAL A 38 -13.39 -7.72 1.65
C VAL A 38 -13.15 -9.12 2.21
N LEU A 39 -11.96 -9.69 1.99
CA LEU A 39 -11.61 -11.01 2.52
C LEU A 39 -11.64 -11.00 4.06
N ALA A 40 -11.16 -9.94 4.71
CA ALA A 40 -11.22 -9.78 6.17
C ALA A 40 -12.65 -9.60 6.72
N CYS A 41 -13.62 -9.12 5.92
CA CYS A 41 -15.02 -9.03 6.32
C CYS A 41 -15.69 -10.40 6.57
N ASN A 42 -15.07 -11.52 6.14
CA ASN A 42 -15.58 -12.87 6.42
C ASN A 42 -15.52 -13.28 7.91
N CYS A 43 -14.77 -12.54 8.73
CA CYS A 43 -14.78 -12.76 10.16
C CYS A 43 -16.14 -12.36 10.76
N PRO A 44 -16.68 -13.14 11.72
CA PRO A 44 -17.85 -12.69 12.46
C PRO A 44 -17.51 -11.41 13.27
N PRO A 45 -18.51 -10.61 13.64
CA PRO A 45 -18.29 -9.46 14.52
C PRO A 45 -17.66 -9.92 15.85
N PHE A 46 -16.61 -9.25 16.30
CA PHE A 46 -15.93 -9.58 17.55
C PHE A 46 -16.73 -9.13 18.78
N PHE A 47 -17.56 -8.10 18.62
CA PHE A 47 -18.46 -7.58 19.64
C PHE A 47 -19.63 -6.86 18.98
N THR A 48 -20.74 -6.75 19.72
CA THR A 48 -21.93 -6.01 19.28
C THR A 48 -21.84 -4.58 19.82
N LEU A 49 -22.04 -3.60 18.95
CA LEU A 49 -22.13 -2.19 19.33
C LEU A 49 -23.54 -1.88 19.87
N PRO A 50 -23.72 -0.89 20.76
CA PRO A 50 -25.04 -0.35 21.08
C PRO A 50 -25.77 0.14 19.84
N ASP A 51 -27.08 -0.07 19.75
CA ASP A 51 -27.91 0.29 18.59
C ASP A 51 -27.71 1.75 18.14
N ALA A 52 -27.47 2.67 19.08
CA ALA A 52 -27.23 4.09 18.83
C ALA A 52 -25.98 4.40 17.99
N ILE A 53 -25.01 3.48 17.91
CA ILE A 53 -23.74 3.66 17.17
C ILE A 53 -23.49 2.54 16.16
N GLN A 54 -24.46 1.65 15.96
CA GLN A 54 -24.40 0.66 14.89
C GLN A 54 -24.61 1.35 13.54
N ILE A 55 -23.76 1.01 12.58
CA ILE A 55 -23.90 1.44 11.19
C ILE A 55 -24.10 0.20 10.33
N GLU A 56 -25.08 0.25 9.43
CA GLU A 56 -25.39 -0.84 8.51
C GLU A 56 -24.13 -1.23 7.71
N TYR A 57 -23.89 -2.54 7.58
CA TYR A 57 -22.70 -3.12 6.92
C TYR A 57 -21.33 -2.68 7.47
N LEU A 58 -21.27 -2.08 8.65
CA LEU A 58 -20.02 -1.85 9.38
C LEU A 58 -20.03 -2.53 10.76
N PRO A 59 -20.27 -3.86 10.83
CA PRO A 59 -20.12 -4.58 12.09
C PRO A 59 -18.66 -4.54 12.55
N ALA A 60 -18.41 -4.75 13.85
CA ALA A 60 -17.06 -4.79 14.42
C ALA A 60 -16.31 -6.10 14.09
N ASN A 61 -16.20 -6.45 12.81
CA ASN A 61 -15.39 -7.56 12.31
C ASN A 61 -14.00 -7.10 11.86
N ALA A 62 -13.18 -8.06 11.41
CA ALA A 62 -11.78 -7.78 11.03
C ALA A 62 -11.66 -6.79 9.87
N GLY A 63 -12.56 -6.84 8.88
CA GLY A 63 -12.57 -5.90 7.75
C GLY A 63 -12.85 -4.46 8.19
N THR A 64 -13.89 -4.24 8.99
CA THR A 64 -14.24 -2.91 9.53
C THR A 64 -13.15 -2.38 10.45
N ILE A 65 -12.66 -3.20 11.39
CA ILE A 65 -11.60 -2.79 12.31
C ILE A 65 -10.32 -2.45 11.54
N GLY A 66 -9.95 -3.29 10.56
CA GLY A 66 -8.81 -3.05 9.69
C GLY A 66 -8.94 -1.72 8.94
N ALA A 67 -10.09 -1.46 8.31
CA ALA A 67 -10.36 -0.21 7.61
C ALA A 67 -10.24 1.02 8.53
N LEU A 68 -10.76 0.93 9.77
CA LEU A 68 -10.62 1.99 10.76
C LEU A 68 -9.16 2.20 11.17
N ILE A 69 -8.38 1.14 11.41
CA ILE A 69 -6.95 1.22 11.70
C ILE A 69 -6.20 1.92 10.57
N TYR A 70 -6.45 1.52 9.31
CA TYR A 70 -5.85 2.15 8.13
C TYR A 70 -6.23 3.63 8.03
N ALA A 71 -7.52 3.96 8.13
CA ALA A 71 -8.02 5.33 8.06
C ALA A 71 -7.41 6.23 9.16
N THR A 72 -7.44 5.77 10.42
CA THR A 72 -6.85 6.51 11.55
C THR A 72 -5.35 6.67 11.36
N PHE A 73 -4.63 5.61 11.00
CA PHE A 73 -3.19 5.68 10.79
C PHE A 73 -2.82 6.66 9.68
N TYR A 74 -3.57 6.70 8.58
CA TYR A 74 -3.34 7.63 7.48
C TYR A 74 -3.60 9.07 7.88
N VAL A 75 -4.69 9.34 8.59
CA VAL A 75 -4.97 10.69 9.12
C VAL A 75 -3.89 11.13 10.10
N LEU A 76 -3.38 10.25 10.96
CA LEU A 76 -2.30 10.56 11.88
C LEU A 76 -0.97 10.85 11.17
N LEU A 77 -0.71 10.16 10.05
CA LEU A 77 0.54 10.29 9.31
C LEU A 77 0.53 11.50 8.36
N GLU A 78 -0.59 11.76 7.71
CA GLU A 78 -0.82 12.90 6.83
C GLU A 78 -2.31 13.30 6.94
N PRO A 79 -2.67 14.34 7.71
CA PRO A 79 -4.07 14.64 8.02
C PRO A 79 -4.95 14.98 6.81
N ILE A 80 -4.41 15.60 5.77
CA ILE A 80 -5.20 16.08 4.63
C ILE A 80 -5.41 14.94 3.62
N ALA A 81 -4.35 14.39 3.05
CA ALA A 81 -4.33 13.21 2.20
C ALA A 81 -4.95 12.00 2.90
N GLY A 82 -4.61 11.76 4.17
CA GLY A 82 -5.20 10.71 4.99
C GLY A 82 -6.69 10.92 5.21
N GLY A 83 -7.12 12.16 5.48
CA GLY A 83 -8.53 12.52 5.58
C GLY A 83 -9.29 12.34 4.26
N LEU A 84 -8.65 12.61 3.12
CA LEU A 84 -9.25 12.43 1.80
C LEU A 84 -9.43 10.95 1.42
N ILE A 85 -8.50 10.07 1.80
CA ILE A 85 -8.60 8.63 1.47
C ILE A 85 -9.41 7.83 2.51
N ALA A 86 -9.49 8.29 3.76
CA ALA A 86 -10.18 7.59 4.84
C ALA A 86 -11.63 7.18 4.49
N PRO A 87 -12.48 8.04 3.89
CA PRO A 87 -13.82 7.64 3.47
C PRO A 87 -13.82 6.47 2.48
N ALA A 88 -12.89 6.43 1.53
CA ALA A 88 -12.78 5.33 0.56
C ALA A 88 -12.37 4.00 1.24
N VAL A 89 -11.45 4.07 2.20
CA VAL A 89 -11.03 2.89 2.98
C VAL A 89 -12.18 2.35 3.84
N ILE A 90 -12.92 3.21 4.53
CA ILE A 90 -14.07 2.80 5.35
C ILE A 90 -15.19 2.25 4.46
N THR A 91 -15.45 2.90 3.33
CA THR A 91 -16.44 2.47 2.34
C THR A 91 -16.09 1.11 1.73
N SER A 92 -14.80 0.76 1.67
CA SER A 92 -14.36 -0.58 1.27
C SER A 92 -14.86 -1.67 2.23
N ALA A 93 -14.84 -1.42 3.54
CA ALA A 93 -15.40 -2.34 4.53
C ALA A 93 -16.93 -2.41 4.45
N TYR A 94 -17.59 -1.27 4.24
CA TYR A 94 -19.05 -1.22 4.02
C TYR A 94 -19.45 -2.12 2.84
N TYR A 95 -18.85 -1.89 1.67
CA TYR A 95 -19.17 -2.70 0.48
C TYR A 95 -18.71 -4.15 0.61
N GLY A 96 -17.61 -4.43 1.31
CA GLY A 96 -17.18 -5.80 1.58
C GLY A 96 -18.23 -6.59 2.36
N ASN A 97 -18.75 -6.02 3.44
CA ASN A 97 -19.84 -6.63 4.22
C ASN A 97 -21.14 -6.72 3.42
N TYR A 98 -21.52 -5.66 2.69
CA TYR A 98 -22.71 -5.64 1.84
C TYR A 98 -22.68 -6.71 0.74
N PHE A 99 -21.54 -6.86 0.04
CA PHE A 99 -21.41 -7.88 -0.99
C PHE A 99 -21.47 -9.28 -0.39
N LEU A 100 -20.80 -9.51 0.74
CA LEU A 100 -20.84 -10.80 1.42
C LEU A 100 -22.26 -11.16 1.89
N SER A 101 -23.02 -10.20 2.43
CA SER A 101 -24.40 -10.44 2.85
C SER A 101 -25.34 -10.68 1.67
N THR A 102 -25.11 -9.99 0.55
CA THR A 102 -26.02 -10.02 -0.61
C THR A 102 -25.74 -11.20 -1.54
N HIS A 103 -24.47 -11.57 -1.71
CA HIS A 103 -24.04 -12.54 -2.72
C HIS A 103 -23.36 -13.78 -2.11
N GLY A 104 -23.06 -13.79 -0.81
CA GLY A 104 -22.45 -14.92 -0.12
C GLY A 104 -21.01 -15.18 -0.57
N SER A 105 -20.61 -16.46 -0.54
CA SER A 105 -19.21 -16.87 -0.72
C SER A 105 -18.65 -16.66 -2.13
N ILE A 106 -19.49 -16.40 -3.15
CA ILE A 106 -19.02 -16.08 -4.51
C ILE A 106 -18.08 -14.86 -4.52
N VAL A 107 -18.32 -13.91 -3.61
CA VAL A 107 -17.50 -12.71 -3.43
C VAL A 107 -16.06 -13.07 -3.08
N ASN A 108 -15.84 -14.14 -2.32
CA ASN A 108 -14.50 -14.57 -1.93
C ASN A 108 -13.69 -15.10 -3.11
N TYR A 109 -14.34 -15.80 -4.05
CA TYR A 109 -13.67 -16.28 -5.26
C TYR A 109 -13.21 -15.12 -6.13
N TRP A 110 -14.07 -14.11 -6.33
CA TRP A 110 -13.71 -12.91 -7.08
C TRP A 110 -12.65 -12.07 -6.36
N ALA A 111 -12.85 -11.77 -5.08
CA ALA A 111 -11.89 -11.00 -4.29
C ALA A 111 -10.53 -11.71 -4.24
N GLY A 112 -10.50 -13.02 -3.97
CA GLY A 112 -9.27 -13.81 -3.94
C GLY A 112 -8.57 -13.89 -5.30
N GLY A 113 -9.32 -14.13 -6.38
CA GLY A 113 -8.77 -14.16 -7.74
C GLY A 113 -8.13 -12.83 -8.15
N ILE A 114 -8.85 -11.72 -7.93
CA ILE A 114 -8.35 -10.37 -8.19
C ILE A 114 -7.12 -10.08 -7.30
N HIS A 115 -7.16 -10.43 -6.02
CA HIS A 115 -6.07 -10.23 -5.08
C HIS A 115 -4.78 -10.93 -5.54
N ILE A 116 -4.88 -12.18 -5.99
CA ILE A 116 -3.74 -12.96 -6.50
C ILE A 116 -3.19 -12.31 -7.77
N VAL A 117 -4.04 -11.96 -8.74
CA VAL A 117 -3.58 -11.34 -9.99
C VAL A 117 -2.89 -10.00 -9.73
N SER A 118 -3.41 -9.17 -8.83
CA SER A 118 -2.79 -7.90 -8.44
C SER A 118 -1.43 -8.10 -7.77
N TRP A 119 -1.26 -9.15 -6.96
CA TRP A 119 0.06 -9.51 -6.40
C TRP A 119 1.05 -9.96 -7.47
N LEU A 120 0.63 -10.82 -8.39
CA LEU A 120 1.46 -11.27 -9.50
C LEU A 120 1.94 -10.09 -10.35
N ALA A 121 1.05 -9.13 -10.65
CA ALA A 121 1.40 -7.92 -11.37
C ALA A 121 2.48 -7.10 -10.62
N GLN A 122 2.34 -6.89 -9.30
CA GLN A 122 3.36 -6.19 -8.51
C GLN A 122 4.71 -6.92 -8.47
N PHE A 123 4.72 -8.25 -8.35
CA PHE A 123 5.97 -9.00 -8.39
C PHE A 123 6.65 -8.95 -9.77
N ILE A 124 5.87 -8.96 -10.85
CA ILE A 124 6.38 -8.69 -12.20
C ILE A 124 6.94 -7.27 -12.29
N GLY A 125 6.22 -6.29 -11.74
CA GLY A 125 6.65 -4.90 -11.56
C GLY A 125 8.08 -4.81 -11.02
N HIS A 126 8.29 -5.36 -9.83
CA HIS A 126 9.60 -5.37 -9.18
C HIS A 126 10.65 -6.22 -9.90
N GLY A 127 10.32 -7.44 -10.31
CA GLY A 127 11.28 -8.37 -10.89
C GLY A 127 11.76 -7.95 -12.29
N VAL A 128 10.85 -7.49 -13.14
CA VAL A 128 11.15 -7.17 -14.55
C VAL A 128 11.59 -5.71 -14.70
N PHE A 129 10.88 -4.77 -14.07
CA PHE A 129 11.08 -3.34 -14.34
C PHE A 129 12.04 -2.67 -13.36
N GLU A 130 11.97 -2.99 -12.06
CA GLU A 130 12.93 -2.47 -11.07
C GLU A 130 14.21 -3.32 -10.97
N LYS A 131 14.13 -4.61 -11.35
CA LYS A 131 15.20 -5.60 -11.16
C LYS A 131 15.71 -5.64 -9.72
N ARG A 132 14.80 -5.42 -8.77
CA ARG A 132 15.07 -5.32 -7.34
C ARG A 132 14.00 -6.11 -6.60
N ALA A 133 14.38 -6.76 -5.49
CA ALA A 133 13.42 -7.42 -4.63
C ALA A 133 12.43 -6.40 -4.03
N PRO A 134 11.15 -6.79 -3.82
CA PRO A 134 10.16 -5.90 -3.25
C PRO A 134 10.48 -5.57 -1.78
N ALA A 135 10.15 -4.35 -1.35
CA ALA A 135 10.35 -3.89 0.04
C ALA A 135 9.60 -4.74 1.09
N LEU A 136 8.63 -5.55 0.66
CA LEU A 136 7.90 -6.52 1.50
C LEU A 136 8.83 -7.53 2.18
N LEU A 137 9.96 -7.87 1.55
CA LEU A 137 10.94 -8.78 2.13
C LEU A 137 11.75 -8.13 3.26
N ASP A 138 11.82 -6.80 3.27
CA ASP A 138 12.57 -6.04 4.27
C ASP A 138 11.69 -5.69 5.49
N ASN A 139 10.44 -5.28 5.25
CA ASN A 139 9.47 -5.03 6.31
C ASN A 139 8.02 -5.15 5.82
N LEU A 140 7.44 -6.35 5.97
CA LEU A 140 6.08 -6.67 5.50
C LEU A 140 5.01 -5.72 6.06
N VAL A 141 5.03 -5.48 7.37
CA VAL A 141 4.00 -4.66 8.04
C VAL A 141 4.08 -3.22 7.55
N GLN A 142 5.29 -2.66 7.50
CA GLN A 142 5.50 -1.30 7.02
C GLN A 142 5.11 -1.16 5.54
N ALA A 143 5.48 -2.14 4.71
CA ALA A 143 5.18 -2.14 3.29
C ALA A 143 3.66 -2.22 3.02
N LEU A 144 2.94 -3.13 3.69
CA LEU A 144 1.48 -3.26 3.52
C LEU A 144 0.73 -2.04 4.07
N LEU A 145 1.11 -1.59 5.27
CA LEU A 145 0.41 -0.49 5.93
C LEU A 145 0.57 0.81 5.16
N LEU A 146 1.77 1.12 4.65
CA LEU A 146 2.07 2.42 4.05
C LEU A 146 1.84 2.50 2.55
N ALA A 147 1.95 1.39 1.81
CA ALA A 147 1.86 1.42 0.34
C ALA A 147 0.59 2.11 -0.19
N PRO A 148 -0.63 1.89 0.36
CA PRO A 148 -1.82 2.57 -0.16
C PRO A 148 -1.78 4.09 0.02
N LEU A 149 -1.28 4.59 1.17
CA LEU A 149 -1.11 6.02 1.36
C LEU A 149 -0.06 6.59 0.41
N PHE A 150 1.02 5.86 0.10
CA PHE A 150 2.08 6.37 -0.77
C PHE A 150 1.68 6.41 -2.22
N VAL A 151 0.99 5.40 -2.70
CA VAL A 151 0.32 5.45 -4.02
C VAL A 151 -0.64 6.65 -4.08
N TRP A 152 -1.40 6.90 -3.01
CA TRP A 152 -2.27 8.07 -2.95
C TRP A 152 -1.50 9.40 -2.96
N MET A 153 -0.37 9.47 -2.26
CA MET A 153 0.52 10.63 -2.29
C MET A 153 1.11 10.87 -3.68
N GLU A 154 1.49 9.84 -4.44
CA GLU A 154 1.94 9.98 -5.83
C GLU A 154 0.87 10.59 -6.73
N VAL A 155 -0.39 10.17 -6.57
CA VAL A 155 -1.54 10.75 -7.28
C VAL A 155 -1.73 12.21 -6.88
N LEU A 156 -1.68 12.54 -5.59
CA LEU A 156 -1.81 13.92 -5.11
C LEU A 156 -0.64 14.81 -5.57
N PHE A 157 0.57 14.27 -5.58
CA PHE A 157 1.77 14.93 -6.11
C PHE A 157 1.64 15.27 -7.59
N PHE A 158 1.01 14.39 -8.38
CA PHE A 158 0.67 14.68 -9.78
C PHE A 158 -0.28 15.89 -9.90
N PHE A 159 -1.23 16.04 -8.98
CA PHE A 159 -2.11 17.22 -8.90
C PHE A 159 -1.49 18.45 -8.21
N GLY A 160 -0.19 18.42 -7.88
CA GLY A 160 0.54 19.56 -7.31
C GLY A 160 0.43 19.71 -5.80
N TYR A 161 -0.17 18.75 -5.10
CA TYR A 161 -0.22 18.73 -3.64
C TYR A 161 1.19 18.66 -3.05
N ARG A 162 1.48 19.45 -1.99
CA ARG A 162 2.77 19.46 -1.27
C ARG A 162 4.01 19.47 -2.20
N SER A 163 4.03 20.38 -3.19
CA SER A 163 5.09 20.45 -4.20
C SER A 163 6.52 20.56 -3.64
N GLU A 164 6.72 21.24 -2.50
CA GLU A 164 8.02 21.29 -1.83
C GLU A 164 8.46 19.94 -1.26
N LEU A 165 7.53 19.18 -0.68
CA LEU A 165 7.80 17.82 -0.20
C LEU A 165 8.14 16.91 -1.38
N LYS A 166 7.38 16.99 -2.48
CA LYS A 166 7.66 16.24 -3.72
C LYS A 166 9.08 16.49 -4.21
N LYS A 167 9.52 17.75 -4.28
CA LYS A 167 10.89 18.11 -4.69
C LYS A 167 11.96 17.49 -3.79
N ARG A 168 11.78 17.52 -2.46
CA ARG A 168 12.72 16.90 -1.51
C ARG A 168 12.72 15.38 -1.62
N PHE A 169 11.54 14.80 -1.76
CA PHE A 169 11.33 13.37 -1.97
C PHE A 169 12.04 12.88 -3.24
N GLU A 170 11.78 13.50 -4.40
CA GLU A 170 12.41 13.14 -5.68
C GLU A 170 13.93 13.21 -5.61
N LYS A 171 14.47 14.29 -5.03
CA LYS A 171 15.92 14.46 -4.81
C LYS A 171 16.48 13.35 -3.92
N GLY A 172 15.78 12.99 -2.85
CA GLY A 172 16.21 11.93 -1.95
C GLY A 172 16.17 10.55 -2.61
N VAL A 173 15.13 10.25 -3.39
CA VAL A 173 15.01 9.02 -4.17
C VAL A 173 16.15 8.88 -5.17
N GLU A 174 16.48 9.95 -5.90
CA GLU A 174 17.62 9.95 -6.84
C GLU A 174 18.94 9.61 -6.13
N LEU A 175 19.19 10.21 -4.97
CA LEU A 175 20.38 9.93 -4.18
C LEU A 175 20.45 8.47 -3.70
N GLU A 176 19.33 7.89 -3.25
CA GLU A 176 19.28 6.49 -2.81
C GLU A 176 19.47 5.51 -3.98
N ILE A 177 18.90 5.80 -5.16
CA ILE A 177 19.13 5.01 -6.37
C ILE A 177 20.60 5.05 -6.78
N LEU A 178 21.25 6.22 -6.72
CA LEU A 178 22.67 6.35 -7.04
C LEU A 178 23.56 5.57 -6.07
N LYS A 179 23.23 5.55 -4.77
CA LYS A 179 23.92 4.72 -3.78
C LYS A 179 23.79 3.23 -4.09
N PHE A 180 22.56 2.76 -4.32
CA PHE A 180 22.30 1.36 -4.65
C PHE A 180 23.05 0.90 -5.90
N ARG A 181 23.08 1.73 -6.96
CA ARG A 181 23.85 1.43 -8.19
C ARG A 181 25.36 1.38 -7.94
N LYS A 182 25.91 2.25 -7.10
CA LYS A 182 27.33 2.23 -6.73
C LYS A 182 27.70 0.96 -5.96
N GLU A 183 26.92 0.60 -4.95
CA GLU A 183 27.11 -0.61 -4.16
C GLU A 183 27.04 -1.88 -5.02
N GLY A 184 26.08 -1.95 -5.95
CA GLY A 184 25.99 -3.05 -6.91
C GLY A 184 27.22 -3.18 -7.81
N ASN A 185 27.77 -2.06 -8.28
CA ASN A 185 28.97 -2.03 -9.11
C ASN A 185 30.24 -2.40 -8.34
N GLU A 186 30.37 -1.97 -7.08
CA GLU A 186 31.50 -2.32 -6.21
C GLU A 186 31.48 -3.81 -5.83
N ASN A 187 30.31 -4.35 -5.48
CA ASN A 187 30.14 -5.78 -5.22
C ASN A 187 30.38 -6.65 -6.46
N GLY A 188 30.04 -6.16 -7.66
CA GLY A 188 30.37 -6.80 -8.93
C GLY A 188 31.88 -6.81 -9.24
N LYS A 189 32.58 -5.71 -8.96
CA LYS A 189 34.04 -5.60 -9.13
C LYS A 189 34.82 -6.45 -8.12
N GLY A 190 34.34 -6.57 -6.88
CA GLY A 190 34.94 -7.43 -5.85
C GLY A 190 34.89 -8.92 -6.21
N LYS A 191 33.78 -9.39 -6.78
CA LYS A 191 33.65 -10.78 -7.25
C LYS A 191 34.52 -11.10 -8.48
N GLY A 192 34.83 -10.11 -9.31
CA GLY A 192 35.73 -10.27 -10.46
C GLY A 192 37.22 -10.38 -10.10
N LYS A 193 37.64 -9.92 -8.92
CA LYS A 193 39.04 -9.95 -8.47
C LYS A 193 39.45 -11.20 -7.69
N VAL A 194 38.49 -12.03 -7.26
CA VAL A 194 38.77 -13.29 -6.53
C VAL A 194 38.86 -14.49 -7.49
N ALA A 195 38.61 -14.28 -8.78
CA ALA A 195 38.63 -15.31 -9.82
C ALA A 195 39.86 -15.25 -10.75
N GLN A 196 40.95 -14.61 -10.33
CA GLN A 196 42.25 -14.62 -11.03
C GLN A 196 43.34 -15.21 -10.15
#